data_AF-A0AAD8KRT9-F1
#
_entry.id   AF-A0AAD8KRT9-F1
#
_cell.length_a   1.000
_cell.length_b   1.000
_cell.length_c   1.000
_cell.angle_alpha   90.00
_cell.angle_beta   90.00
_cell.angle_gamma   90.00
#
_symmetry.space_group_name_H-M   'P 1'
#
loop_
_entity.id
_entity.type
_entity.pdbx_description
1 polymer ?
#
loop_
_entity_poly.entity_id
_entity_poly.type
_entity_poly.pdbx_seq_one_letter_code
_entity_poly.pdbx_strand_id
1 'polypeptide(L)'
;MECRGVVKCDKCGKTGHVAKDCWAGKGGDKPKTTARAFTMTRKEARKEPKVVSGTLFVNNICVSVLFDSGASRSFVSALFYAALKVPSRRVEQSFVVETAEGKFIRVNQMIEGCTITLLGRSFPTDLCIMTLGSFDVILGMDWLSKFHANIGCRERLVRLKAPDGSPITVYGDQESKIPRVISMMKANRLIQQGCNSFLAYVKDVEGEPKQLSNMPIVCNFPDVFPEDLPGIPPDREIEFQIDLVPGAQPMAKAPYRLAPTEMKELMTQLKELLDKGFIRPSTSPWGAPVLFVKKKDGSMRMCIDYRELNKLTVKNRYPLPMIDDLFDQLQGASWFSKIDLHSGYHQLKIREQDIPKTAFRTRYGHYEFLVMSFGLTNAPAAFMDLMNRVCRPMLDRSVIVFIDDILIYSKNEGDHACHLKEVLEMLQKEKLYAKFSKCAFWLREVQFLGHVINHEGIMVDPTKIEAVMKWEIPKTPSEIRSFLGLAVYYRRFIQDFSRIASPLTKLTRKKVVFDWGKDQQEAFNKLRKRLTEAPVLTLPEGNDDLVVYSDASRQGLGCVLMQRGKVIAYASRQLKENEVNYPTHDLELATVVFALKI
;
A
#
# COMPACT_ATOMS: atom_id res chain seq x y z
N MET A 1 -83.06 -43.18 10.82
CA MET A 1 -82.52 -42.93 12.18
C MET A 1 -81.90 -44.25 12.62
N GLU A 2 -80.61 -44.40 12.93
CA GLU A 2 -79.62 -43.46 13.43
C GLU A 2 -78.27 -43.66 12.69
N CYS A 3 -77.67 -42.55 12.26
CA CYS A 3 -76.43 -42.52 11.50
C CYS A 3 -75.24 -42.85 12.41
N ARG A 4 -74.61 -44.01 12.19
CA ARG A 4 -73.22 -44.22 12.65
C ARG A 4 -72.33 -43.27 11.83
N GLY A 5 -72.04 -42.11 12.42
CA GLY A 5 -71.19 -41.08 11.82
C GLY A 5 -69.86 -41.67 11.41
N VAL A 6 -69.59 -41.70 10.11
CA VAL A 6 -68.29 -42.12 9.59
C VAL A 6 -67.28 -41.06 9.99
N VAL A 7 -66.46 -41.37 10.99
CA VAL A 7 -65.40 -40.48 11.47
C VAL A 7 -64.41 -40.26 10.35
N LYS A 8 -64.40 -39.03 9.80
CA LYS A 8 -63.54 -38.61 8.70
C LYS A 8 -62.44 -37.71 9.27
N CYS A 9 -61.20 -38.01 8.94
CA CYS A 9 -60.05 -37.32 9.48
C CYS A 9 -59.88 -35.94 8.84
N ASP A 10 -59.92 -34.88 9.65
CA ASP A 10 -59.76 -33.49 9.19
C ASP A 10 -58.38 -33.17 8.60
N LYS A 11 -57.36 -34.02 8.82
CA LYS A 11 -56.00 -33.84 8.27
C LYS A 11 -55.79 -34.45 6.88
N CYS A 12 -56.45 -35.55 6.54
CA CYS A 12 -56.19 -36.28 5.29
C CYS A 12 -57.45 -36.68 4.51
N GLY A 13 -58.64 -36.38 5.04
CA GLY A 13 -59.92 -36.65 4.40
C GLY A 13 -60.34 -38.12 4.36
N LYS A 14 -59.57 -39.05 4.93
CA LYS A 14 -59.89 -40.49 4.97
C LYS A 14 -60.76 -40.86 6.17
N THR A 15 -61.63 -41.85 5.99
CA THR A 15 -62.59 -42.33 6.99
C THR A 15 -62.02 -43.47 7.84
N GLY A 16 -62.37 -43.54 9.13
CA GLY A 16 -61.99 -44.62 10.05
C GLY A 16 -60.95 -44.26 11.12
N HIS A 17 -60.51 -43.01 11.21
CA HIS A 17 -59.65 -42.50 12.29
C HIS A 17 -59.84 -40.99 12.50
N VAL A 18 -59.52 -40.48 13.69
CA VAL A 18 -59.54 -39.04 14.01
C VAL A 18 -58.17 -38.39 13.73
N ALA A 19 -58.13 -37.06 13.61
CA ALA A 19 -56.91 -36.31 13.27
C ALA A 19 -55.70 -36.58 14.17
N LYS A 20 -55.93 -37.02 15.42
CA LYS A 20 -54.88 -37.38 16.39
C LYS A 20 -54.13 -38.66 16.01
N ASP A 21 -54.80 -39.58 15.31
CA ASP A 21 -54.27 -40.89 14.90
C ASP A 21 -53.92 -40.93 13.40
N CYS A 22 -53.82 -39.75 12.76
CA CYS A 22 -53.57 -39.63 11.34
C CYS A 22 -52.08 -39.79 11.00
N TRP A 23 -51.74 -40.90 10.33
CA TRP A 23 -50.38 -41.16 9.84
C TRP A 23 -49.94 -40.23 8.69
N ALA A 24 -50.87 -39.51 8.06
CA ALA A 24 -50.58 -38.62 6.93
C ALA A 24 -49.80 -37.34 7.30
N GLY A 25 -49.39 -37.17 8.57
CA GLY A 25 -48.47 -36.12 9.02
C GLY A 25 -47.00 -36.55 9.13
N LYS A 26 -46.68 -37.83 8.93
CA LYS A 26 -45.29 -38.28 8.73
C LYS A 26 -45.00 -38.40 7.23
N GLY A 27 -45.22 -37.30 6.52
CA GLY A 27 -44.66 -37.14 5.18
C GLY A 27 -43.15 -37.20 5.34
N GLY A 28 -42.55 -38.30 4.91
CA GLY A 28 -41.11 -38.40 4.79
C GLY A 28 -40.62 -37.18 4.01
N ASP A 29 -39.73 -36.41 4.62
CA ASP A 29 -38.83 -35.56 3.86
C ASP A 29 -38.27 -36.48 2.77
N LYS A 30 -38.52 -36.16 1.49
CA LYS A 30 -37.64 -36.68 0.42
C LYS A 30 -36.23 -36.52 0.97
N PRO A 31 -35.37 -37.56 0.92
CA PRO A 31 -34.06 -37.46 1.54
C PRO A 31 -33.43 -36.15 1.06
N LYS A 32 -33.32 -35.15 1.94
CA LYS A 32 -32.56 -33.95 1.63
C LYS A 32 -31.17 -34.50 1.44
N THR A 33 -30.69 -34.50 0.21
CA THR A 33 -29.33 -34.89 -0.09
C THR A 33 -28.46 -33.96 0.76
N THR A 34 -27.80 -34.52 1.77
CA THR A 34 -26.90 -33.79 2.67
C THR A 34 -25.49 -34.19 2.31
N ALA A 35 -24.67 -33.21 1.95
CA ALA A 35 -23.23 -33.39 1.79
C ALA A 35 -22.52 -32.83 3.02
N ARG A 36 -21.32 -33.33 3.32
CA ARG A 36 -20.45 -32.77 4.35
C ARG A 36 -19.22 -32.15 3.71
N ALA A 37 -18.64 -31.14 4.34
CA ALA A 37 -17.36 -30.56 3.95
C ALA A 37 -16.62 -29.96 5.16
N PHE A 38 -15.32 -30.23 5.32
CA PHE A 38 -14.52 -29.53 6.32
C PHE A 38 -14.10 -28.14 5.82
N THR A 39 -14.44 -27.10 6.57
CA THR A 39 -13.94 -25.73 6.34
C THR A 39 -12.84 -25.43 7.35
N MET A 40 -11.60 -25.33 6.88
CA MET A 40 -10.42 -25.07 7.71
C MET A 40 -9.50 -24.05 7.04
N THR A 41 -8.76 -23.26 7.81
CA THR A 41 -7.80 -22.29 7.25
C THR A 41 -6.50 -22.94 6.77
N ARG A 42 -5.74 -22.31 5.87
CA ARG A 42 -4.43 -22.81 5.37
C ARG A 42 -3.43 -22.97 6.51
N LYS A 43 -3.48 -22.08 7.52
CA LYS A 43 -2.61 -22.16 8.70
C LYS A 43 -2.99 -23.32 9.62
N GLU A 44 -4.28 -23.60 9.77
CA GLU A 44 -4.78 -24.74 10.54
C GLU A 44 -4.51 -26.07 9.81
N ALA A 45 -4.75 -26.14 8.50
CA ALA A 45 -4.47 -27.32 7.69
C ALA A 45 -2.99 -27.72 7.69
N ARG A 46 -2.09 -26.73 7.77
CA ARG A 46 -0.65 -26.98 7.91
C ARG A 46 -0.26 -27.55 9.28
N LYS A 47 -1.08 -27.35 10.31
CA LYS A 47 -0.86 -27.82 11.68
C LYS A 47 -1.67 -29.07 12.02
N GLU A 48 -2.77 -29.32 11.32
CA GLU A 48 -3.65 -30.46 11.54
C GLU A 48 -3.04 -31.75 10.94
N PRO A 49 -2.69 -32.75 11.77
CA PRO A 49 -2.02 -33.96 11.30
C PRO A 49 -2.91 -34.88 10.46
N LYS A 50 -4.21 -34.61 10.38
CA LYS A 50 -5.19 -35.47 9.69
C LYS A 50 -5.52 -35.05 8.26
N VAL A 51 -5.02 -33.91 7.77
CA VAL A 51 -5.34 -33.41 6.43
C VAL A 51 -4.10 -33.31 5.55
N VAL A 52 -4.33 -33.37 4.24
CA VAL A 52 -3.30 -33.08 3.24
C VAL A 52 -3.80 -31.95 2.35
N SER A 53 -3.05 -30.86 2.30
CA SER A 53 -3.32 -29.71 1.44
C SER A 53 -2.13 -29.44 0.53
N GLY A 54 -2.34 -28.78 -0.60
CA GLY A 54 -1.25 -28.40 -1.50
C GLY A 54 -1.65 -27.31 -2.48
N THR A 55 -0.68 -26.89 -3.29
CA THR A 55 -0.92 -25.95 -4.40
C THR A 55 -0.91 -26.71 -5.72
N LEU A 56 -2.03 -26.69 -6.43
CA LEU A 56 -2.25 -27.43 -7.68
C LEU A 56 -2.72 -26.48 -8.79
N PHE A 57 -2.88 -26.99 -10.00
CA PHE A 57 -3.48 -26.23 -11.11
C PHE A 57 -4.87 -26.76 -11.44
N VAL A 58 -5.86 -25.87 -11.52
CA VAL A 58 -7.19 -26.15 -12.06
C VAL A 58 -7.38 -25.31 -13.31
N ASN A 59 -7.59 -25.95 -14.47
CA ASN A 59 -7.65 -25.28 -15.78
C ASN A 59 -6.47 -24.31 -16.02
N ASN A 60 -5.25 -24.74 -15.66
CA ASN A 60 -4.00 -23.96 -15.72
C ASN A 60 -3.92 -22.75 -14.76
N ILE A 61 -4.86 -22.59 -13.83
CA ILE A 61 -4.81 -21.57 -12.79
C ILE A 61 -4.32 -22.21 -11.50
N CYS A 62 -3.31 -21.59 -10.89
CA CYS A 62 -2.71 -22.05 -9.64
C CYS A 62 -3.68 -21.82 -8.47
N VAL A 63 -3.99 -22.86 -7.71
CA VAL A 63 -5.00 -22.88 -6.65
C VAL A 63 -4.52 -23.62 -5.41
N SER A 64 -5.01 -23.19 -4.26
CA SER A 64 -4.89 -23.95 -3.02
C SER A 64 -5.97 -25.02 -2.93
N VAL A 65 -5.54 -26.25 -2.65
CA VAL A 65 -6.41 -27.43 -2.65
C VAL A 65 -6.31 -28.16 -1.32
N LEU A 66 -7.45 -28.59 -0.81
CA LEU A 66 -7.56 -29.52 0.31
C LEU A 66 -8.05 -30.88 -0.19
N PHE A 67 -7.35 -31.96 0.15
CA PHE A 67 -7.83 -33.33 -0.05
C PHE A 67 -8.59 -33.75 1.21
N ASP A 68 -9.91 -33.87 1.12
CA ASP A 68 -10.79 -34.08 2.27
C ASP A 68 -11.63 -35.35 2.11
N SER A 69 -11.27 -36.40 2.85
CA SER A 69 -12.05 -37.64 2.91
C SER A 69 -13.38 -37.49 3.66
N GLY A 70 -13.55 -36.41 4.43
CA GLY A 70 -14.81 -36.03 5.06
C GLY A 70 -15.78 -35.33 4.10
N ALA A 71 -15.30 -34.85 2.96
CA ALA A 71 -16.14 -34.21 1.95
C ALA A 71 -16.77 -35.26 1.03
N SER A 72 -18.10 -35.26 0.92
CA SER A 72 -18.80 -36.23 0.05
C SER A 72 -18.70 -35.87 -1.44
N ARG A 73 -18.46 -34.59 -1.73
CA ARG A 73 -18.35 -34.02 -3.08
C ARG A 73 -17.16 -33.07 -3.15
N SER A 74 -16.75 -32.73 -4.37
CA SER A 74 -15.71 -31.74 -4.62
C SER A 74 -16.32 -30.34 -4.78
N PHE A 75 -15.66 -29.33 -4.21
CA PHE A 75 -16.18 -27.98 -4.07
C PHE A 75 -15.18 -26.93 -4.55
N VAL A 76 -15.69 -25.80 -5.01
CA VAL A 76 -14.92 -24.62 -5.40
C VAL A 76 -15.45 -23.37 -4.70
N SER A 77 -14.54 -22.50 -4.28
CA SER A 77 -14.87 -21.23 -3.64
C SER A 77 -15.59 -20.31 -4.63
N ALA A 78 -16.72 -19.73 -4.21
CA ALA A 78 -17.43 -18.72 -4.99
C ALA A 78 -16.54 -17.51 -5.36
N LEU A 79 -15.58 -17.14 -4.50
CA LEU A 79 -14.61 -16.08 -4.79
C LEU A 79 -13.66 -16.48 -5.91
N PHE A 80 -13.17 -17.71 -5.90
CA PHE A 80 -12.27 -18.23 -6.92
C PHE A 80 -12.99 -18.51 -8.24
N TYR A 81 -14.26 -18.94 -8.18
CA TYR A 81 -15.10 -19.15 -9.35
C TYR A 81 -15.15 -17.92 -10.26
N ALA A 82 -15.27 -16.72 -9.68
CA ALA A 82 -15.26 -15.46 -10.44
C ALA A 82 -13.99 -15.29 -11.30
N ALA A 83 -12.86 -15.87 -10.90
CA ALA A 83 -11.60 -15.82 -11.64
C ALA A 83 -11.49 -16.88 -12.75
N LEU A 84 -12.20 -18.01 -12.65
CA LEU A 84 -12.13 -19.12 -13.62
C LEU A 84 -12.74 -18.80 -14.98
N LYS A 85 -13.67 -17.82 -15.07
CA LYS A 85 -14.41 -17.44 -16.29
C LYS A 85 -15.11 -18.62 -17.02
N VAL A 86 -15.42 -19.70 -16.31
CA VAL A 86 -16.14 -20.87 -16.85
C VAL A 86 -17.65 -20.75 -16.56
N PRO A 87 -18.55 -21.10 -17.49
CA PRO A 87 -19.99 -21.10 -17.21
C PRO A 87 -20.36 -22.12 -16.12
N SER A 88 -21.24 -21.72 -15.19
CA SER A 88 -21.83 -22.62 -14.20
C SER A 88 -23.14 -23.22 -14.72
N ARG A 89 -23.48 -24.42 -14.23
CA ARG A 89 -24.76 -25.09 -14.45
C ARG A 89 -25.53 -25.22 -13.14
N ARG A 90 -26.85 -25.10 -13.18
CA ARG A 90 -27.71 -25.45 -12.03
C ARG A 90 -27.74 -26.96 -11.83
N VAL A 91 -27.52 -27.40 -10.60
CA VAL A 91 -27.65 -28.82 -10.23
C VAL A 91 -29.12 -29.23 -10.30
N GLU A 92 -29.40 -30.46 -10.74
CA GLU A 92 -30.77 -30.97 -10.91
C GLU A 92 -31.54 -31.07 -9.58
N GLN A 93 -30.82 -31.34 -8.48
CA GLN A 93 -31.37 -31.36 -7.12
C GLN A 93 -30.47 -30.53 -6.21
N SER A 94 -30.97 -29.40 -5.72
CA SER A 94 -30.22 -28.59 -4.75
C SER A 94 -30.08 -29.35 -3.44
N PHE A 95 -28.87 -29.36 -2.88
CA PHE A 95 -28.55 -30.08 -1.66
C PHE A 95 -27.97 -29.13 -0.61
N VAL A 96 -27.93 -29.57 0.64
CA VAL A 96 -27.40 -28.77 1.75
C VAL A 96 -26.08 -29.37 2.20
N VAL A 97 -25.06 -28.54 2.34
CA VAL A 97 -23.75 -28.91 2.87
C VAL A 97 -23.68 -28.50 4.34
N GLU A 98 -23.47 -29.46 5.22
CA GLU A 98 -23.10 -29.19 6.61
C GLU A 98 -21.59 -28.95 6.67
N THR A 99 -21.19 -27.74 7.06
CA THR A 99 -19.79 -27.37 7.29
C THR A 99 -19.31 -27.85 8.65
N ALA A 100 -17.98 -27.95 8.83
CA ALA A 100 -17.38 -28.30 10.12
C ALA A 100 -17.76 -27.34 11.27
N GLU A 101 -18.20 -26.11 10.96
CA GLU A 101 -18.70 -25.13 11.93
C GLU A 101 -20.18 -25.33 12.31
N GLY A 102 -20.85 -26.37 11.81
CA GLY A 102 -22.28 -26.62 12.02
C GLY A 102 -23.20 -25.70 11.22
N LYS A 103 -22.67 -24.94 10.25
CA LYS A 103 -23.47 -24.12 9.32
C LYS A 103 -23.94 -24.96 8.14
N PHE A 104 -25.18 -24.71 7.73
CA PHE A 104 -25.80 -25.36 6.57
C PHE A 104 -25.79 -24.42 5.36
N ILE A 105 -25.07 -24.80 4.31
CA ILE A 105 -24.95 -24.02 3.07
C ILE A 105 -25.72 -24.71 1.97
N ARG A 106 -26.67 -24.01 1.34
CA ARG A 106 -27.40 -24.55 0.18
C ARG A 106 -26.55 -24.43 -1.07
N VAL A 107 -26.33 -25.55 -1.76
CA VAL A 107 -25.60 -25.62 -3.03
C VAL A 107 -26.58 -25.90 -4.16
N ASN A 108 -26.59 -25.03 -5.17
CA ASN A 108 -27.48 -25.12 -6.32
C ASN A 108 -26.78 -24.94 -7.67
N GLN A 109 -25.45 -24.75 -7.68
CA GLN A 109 -24.65 -24.54 -8.89
C GLN A 109 -23.37 -25.38 -8.85
N MET A 110 -22.92 -25.80 -10.04
CA MET A 110 -21.66 -26.52 -10.22
C MET A 110 -20.98 -26.13 -11.53
N ILE A 111 -19.69 -26.44 -11.62
CA ILE A 111 -18.86 -26.33 -12.83
C ILE A 111 -18.56 -27.76 -13.28
N GLU A 112 -18.86 -28.07 -14.53
CA GLU A 112 -18.59 -29.38 -15.15
C GLU A 112 -17.31 -29.32 -15.99
N GLY A 113 -16.57 -30.43 -16.05
CA GLY A 113 -15.44 -30.59 -16.97
C GLY A 113 -14.17 -29.82 -16.60
N CYS A 114 -13.99 -29.48 -15.32
CA CYS A 114 -12.72 -28.93 -14.84
C CYS A 114 -11.60 -29.97 -14.90
N THR A 115 -10.38 -29.51 -15.10
CA THR A 115 -9.19 -30.36 -15.11
C THR A 115 -8.24 -29.97 -13.98
N ILE A 116 -7.88 -30.93 -13.14
CA ILE A 116 -6.79 -30.80 -12.17
C ILE A 116 -5.51 -31.32 -12.80
N THR A 117 -4.48 -30.49 -12.87
CA THR A 117 -3.17 -30.90 -13.40
C THR A 117 -2.23 -31.28 -12.26
N LEU A 118 -1.80 -32.54 -12.25
CA LEU A 118 -0.86 -33.11 -11.29
C LEU A 118 0.33 -33.71 -12.02
N LEU A 119 1.54 -33.19 -11.77
CA LEU A 119 2.79 -33.67 -12.39
C LEU A 119 2.69 -33.83 -13.92
N GLY A 120 2.07 -32.85 -14.59
CA GLY A 120 1.89 -32.85 -16.05
C GLY A 120 0.74 -33.73 -16.57
N ARG A 121 -0.05 -34.35 -15.69
CA ARG A 121 -1.17 -35.21 -16.05
C ARG A 121 -2.51 -34.57 -15.67
N SER A 122 -3.52 -34.79 -16.52
CA SER A 122 -4.85 -34.21 -16.39
C SER A 122 -5.81 -35.16 -15.65
N PHE A 123 -6.52 -34.63 -14.66
CA PHE A 123 -7.53 -35.34 -13.86
C PHE A 123 -8.88 -34.61 -13.97
N PRO A 124 -9.88 -35.19 -14.65
CA PRO A 124 -11.19 -34.55 -14.80
C PRO A 124 -11.97 -34.54 -13.48
N THR A 125 -12.54 -33.38 -13.14
CA THR A 125 -13.33 -33.13 -11.93
C THR A 125 -14.52 -32.22 -12.23
N ASP A 126 -15.59 -32.39 -11.45
CA ASP A 126 -16.71 -31.46 -11.41
C ASP A 126 -16.72 -30.81 -10.03
N LEU A 127 -16.97 -29.50 -9.97
CA LEU A 127 -16.83 -28.73 -8.73
C LEU A 127 -18.13 -28.01 -8.38
N CYS A 128 -18.67 -28.31 -7.19
CA CYS A 128 -19.85 -27.63 -6.67
C CYS A 128 -19.48 -26.25 -6.11
N ILE A 129 -20.20 -25.20 -6.51
CA ILE A 129 -19.89 -23.82 -6.10
C ILE A 129 -20.45 -23.58 -4.70
N MET A 130 -19.59 -23.18 -3.77
CA MET A 130 -20.00 -22.74 -2.43
C MET A 130 -19.01 -21.75 -1.82
N THR A 131 -19.41 -21.06 -0.75
CA THR A 131 -18.46 -20.26 0.02
C THR A 131 -17.55 -21.19 0.82
N LEU A 132 -16.26 -21.20 0.47
CA LEU A 132 -15.22 -21.92 1.20
C LEU A 132 -14.46 -20.97 2.12
N GLY A 133 -13.72 -21.52 3.08
CA GLY A 133 -12.77 -20.77 3.90
C GLY A 133 -11.55 -20.30 3.09
N SER A 134 -10.35 -20.67 3.52
CA SER A 134 -9.11 -20.20 2.85
C SER A 134 -8.62 -21.06 1.68
N PHE A 135 -9.37 -22.11 1.32
CA PHE A 135 -9.05 -22.99 0.20
C PHE A 135 -9.87 -22.61 -1.01
N ASP A 136 -9.25 -22.67 -2.18
CA ASP A 136 -9.90 -22.36 -3.45
C ASP A 136 -10.72 -23.56 -3.93
N VAL A 137 -10.23 -24.77 -3.66
CA VAL A 137 -10.87 -26.04 -4.03
C VAL A 137 -10.75 -27.07 -2.89
N ILE A 138 -11.82 -27.84 -2.67
CA ILE A 138 -11.82 -29.05 -1.85
C ILE A 138 -12.08 -30.24 -2.77
N LEU A 139 -11.22 -31.26 -2.72
CA LEU A 139 -11.42 -32.52 -3.41
C LEU A 139 -11.98 -33.55 -2.44
N GLY A 140 -13.23 -33.93 -2.69
CA GLY A 140 -13.97 -34.87 -1.86
C GLY A 140 -13.97 -36.28 -2.41
N MET A 141 -14.76 -37.14 -1.77
CA MET A 141 -14.84 -38.57 -2.03
C MET A 141 -15.29 -38.93 -3.44
N ASP A 142 -16.06 -38.06 -4.11
CA ASP A 142 -16.42 -38.20 -5.53
C ASP A 142 -15.19 -38.25 -6.44
N TRP A 143 -14.21 -37.39 -6.18
CA TRP A 143 -12.95 -37.33 -6.93
C TRP A 143 -11.92 -38.32 -6.38
N LEU A 144 -11.78 -38.40 -5.05
CA LEU A 144 -10.80 -39.25 -4.38
C LEU A 144 -11.02 -40.73 -4.70
N SER A 145 -12.26 -41.22 -4.65
CA SER A 145 -12.57 -42.62 -4.95
C SER A 145 -12.32 -42.94 -6.44
N LYS A 146 -12.69 -42.03 -7.35
CA LYS A 146 -12.50 -42.17 -8.80
C LYS A 146 -11.05 -42.43 -9.19
N PHE A 147 -10.10 -41.82 -8.48
CA PHE A 147 -8.67 -41.96 -8.74
C PHE A 147 -7.94 -42.82 -7.70
N HIS A 148 -8.66 -43.67 -6.97
CA HIS A 148 -8.12 -44.58 -5.96
C HIS A 148 -7.17 -43.89 -4.97
N ALA A 149 -7.56 -42.70 -4.49
CA ALA A 149 -6.74 -41.90 -3.62
C ALA A 149 -6.49 -42.59 -2.28
N ASN A 150 -5.22 -42.68 -1.87
CA ASN A 150 -4.79 -43.08 -0.54
C ASN A 150 -4.05 -41.91 0.12
N ILE A 151 -4.67 -41.33 1.13
CA ILE A 151 -4.17 -40.16 1.86
C ILE A 151 -3.33 -40.65 3.04
N GLY A 152 -2.00 -40.50 2.92
CA GLY A 152 -1.05 -40.75 4.00
C GLY A 152 -0.84 -39.47 4.80
N CYS A 153 -1.64 -39.25 5.87
CA CYS A 153 -1.58 -38.00 6.63
C CYS A 153 -0.26 -37.84 7.42
N ARG A 154 0.34 -38.95 7.87
CA ARG A 154 1.63 -38.95 8.60
C ARG A 154 2.77 -38.47 7.70
N GLU A 155 2.83 -38.97 6.49
CA GLU A 155 3.83 -38.61 5.48
C GLU A 155 3.42 -37.38 4.65
N ARG A 156 2.21 -36.86 4.89
CA ARG A 156 1.54 -35.78 4.14
C ARG A 156 1.58 -36.00 2.63
N LEU A 157 1.18 -37.18 2.19
CA LEU A 157 1.14 -37.54 0.77
C LEU A 157 -0.23 -38.07 0.35
N VAL A 158 -0.53 -37.93 -0.94
CA VAL A 158 -1.69 -38.56 -1.57
C VAL A 158 -1.18 -39.45 -2.71
N ARG A 159 -1.45 -40.75 -2.61
CA ARG A 159 -1.21 -41.69 -3.71
C ARG A 159 -2.47 -41.80 -4.55
N LEU A 160 -2.33 -41.68 -5.87
CA LEU A 160 -3.43 -41.68 -6.83
C LEU A 160 -3.11 -42.66 -7.95
N LYS A 161 -4.13 -43.10 -8.69
CA LYS A 161 -3.98 -43.69 -10.02
C LYS A 161 -4.39 -42.68 -11.07
N ALA A 162 -3.50 -42.40 -12.02
CA ALA A 162 -3.84 -41.58 -13.17
C ALA A 162 -4.86 -42.27 -14.08
N PRO A 163 -5.52 -41.53 -15.00
CA PRO A 163 -6.43 -42.11 -15.99
C PRO A 163 -5.82 -43.23 -16.83
N ASP A 164 -4.49 -43.23 -17.02
CA ASP A 164 -3.74 -44.28 -17.72
C ASP A 164 -3.37 -45.49 -16.83
N GLY A 165 -3.85 -45.51 -15.58
CA GLY A 165 -3.61 -46.59 -14.61
C GLY A 165 -2.29 -46.50 -13.85
N SER A 166 -1.41 -45.56 -14.20
CA SER A 166 -0.10 -45.43 -13.54
C SER A 166 -0.22 -44.82 -12.13
N PRO A 167 0.62 -45.25 -11.17
CA PRO A 167 0.61 -44.71 -9.82
C PRO A 167 1.28 -43.33 -9.76
N ILE A 168 0.65 -42.39 -9.06
CA ILE A 168 1.18 -41.05 -8.77
C ILE A 168 1.25 -40.85 -7.27
N THR A 169 2.28 -40.15 -6.80
CA THR A 169 2.35 -39.66 -5.42
C THR A 169 2.53 -38.15 -5.43
N VAL A 170 1.63 -37.44 -4.74
CA VAL A 170 1.69 -35.99 -4.52
C VAL A 170 2.03 -35.74 -3.07
N TYR A 171 2.97 -34.83 -2.80
CA TYR A 171 3.33 -34.41 -1.46
C TYR A 171 2.61 -33.09 -1.14
N GLY A 172 1.94 -33.04 -0.01
CA GLY A 172 1.28 -31.83 0.49
C GLY A 172 2.24 -30.85 1.15
N ASP A 173 1.71 -29.68 1.50
CA ASP A 173 2.40 -28.60 2.19
C ASP A 173 3.05 -29.11 3.50
N GLN A 174 4.38 -28.99 3.58
CA GLN A 174 5.16 -29.27 4.79
C GLN A 174 5.47 -27.98 5.54
N GLU A 175 5.66 -28.05 6.87
CA GLU A 175 6.27 -26.95 7.61
C GLU A 175 7.66 -26.67 7.03
N SER A 176 7.90 -25.41 6.71
CA SER A 176 9.09 -24.93 6.03
C SER A 176 10.33 -25.21 6.89
N LYS A 177 10.99 -26.34 6.67
CA LYS A 177 12.42 -26.43 6.97
C LYS A 177 13.09 -25.45 6.03
N ILE A 178 13.86 -24.51 6.59
CA ILE A 178 14.71 -23.60 5.85
C ILE A 178 15.43 -24.45 4.77
N PRO A 179 15.31 -24.12 3.48
CA PRO A 179 15.95 -24.90 2.44
C PRO A 179 17.44 -24.98 2.75
N ARG A 180 18.04 -26.17 2.60
CA ARG A 180 19.48 -26.33 2.77
C ARG A 180 20.18 -25.52 1.68
N VAL A 181 20.60 -24.31 2.03
CA VAL A 181 21.37 -23.44 1.14
C VAL A 181 22.73 -24.09 0.94
N ILE A 182 23.11 -24.28 -0.33
CA ILE A 182 24.44 -24.74 -0.72
C ILE A 182 25.19 -23.62 -1.43
N SER A 183 26.52 -23.63 -1.37
CA SER A 183 27.32 -22.68 -2.13
C SER A 183 27.22 -22.95 -3.63
N MET A 184 27.46 -21.91 -4.44
CA MET A 184 27.50 -22.02 -5.91
C MET A 184 28.52 -23.06 -6.40
N MET A 185 29.65 -23.20 -5.68
CA MET A 185 30.66 -24.23 -5.99
C MET A 185 30.10 -25.65 -5.81
N LYS A 186 29.32 -25.88 -4.75
CA LYS A 186 28.70 -27.19 -4.49
C LYS A 186 27.56 -27.46 -5.48
N ALA A 187 26.79 -26.43 -5.84
CA ALA A 187 25.77 -26.53 -6.88
C ALA A 187 26.38 -26.95 -8.24
N ASN A 188 27.45 -26.27 -8.68
CA ASN A 188 28.16 -26.61 -9.92
C ASN A 188 28.71 -28.05 -9.91
N ARG A 189 29.26 -28.49 -8.78
CA ARG A 189 29.76 -29.87 -8.63
C ARG A 189 28.63 -30.90 -8.77
N LEU A 190 27.47 -30.65 -8.15
CA LEU A 190 26.32 -31.54 -8.24
C LEU A 190 25.74 -31.59 -9.67
N ILE A 191 25.69 -30.44 -10.36
CA ILE A 191 25.28 -30.37 -11.77
C ILE A 191 26.23 -31.19 -12.65
N GLN A 192 27.55 -31.06 -12.44
CA GLN A 192 28.56 -31.86 -13.15
C GLN A 192 28.46 -33.37 -12.84
N GLN A 193 27.92 -33.74 -11.69
CA GLN A 193 27.67 -35.13 -11.29
C GLN A 193 26.32 -35.67 -11.81
N GLY A 194 25.64 -34.94 -12.70
CA GLY A 194 24.41 -35.38 -13.34
C GLY A 194 23.14 -35.16 -12.51
N CYS A 195 23.19 -34.32 -11.46
CA CYS A 195 21.97 -33.93 -10.75
C CYS A 195 21.11 -32.97 -11.59
N ASN A 196 19.80 -33.21 -11.60
CA ASN A 196 18.83 -32.32 -12.24
C ASN A 196 18.83 -30.95 -11.55
N SER A 197 18.96 -29.89 -12.33
CA SER A 197 18.88 -28.51 -11.86
C SER A 197 17.66 -27.81 -12.45
N PHE A 198 16.96 -27.07 -11.62
CA PHE A 198 15.79 -26.28 -12.00
C PHE A 198 16.06 -24.82 -11.65
N LEU A 199 15.86 -23.92 -12.61
CA LEU A 199 15.92 -22.48 -12.39
C LEU A 199 14.50 -21.98 -12.10
N ALA A 200 14.23 -21.66 -10.84
CA ALA A 200 13.04 -20.92 -10.46
C ALA A 200 13.41 -19.43 -10.38
N TYR A 201 12.75 -18.61 -11.19
CA TYR A 201 12.82 -17.15 -11.07
C TYR A 201 11.42 -16.64 -10.72
N VAL A 202 11.37 -15.66 -9.83
CA VAL A 202 10.11 -14.98 -9.50
C VAL A 202 9.95 -13.88 -10.54
N LYS A 203 8.94 -14.04 -11.41
CA LYS A 203 8.44 -12.94 -12.21
C LYS A 203 7.30 -12.32 -11.40
N ASP A 204 7.45 -11.05 -11.03
CA ASP A 204 6.36 -10.31 -10.42
C ASP A 204 5.20 -10.27 -11.42
N VAL A 205 4.06 -10.87 -11.06
CA VAL A 205 2.85 -10.90 -11.90
C VAL A 205 1.88 -9.79 -11.46
N GLU A 206 2.22 -9.02 -10.43
CA GLU A 206 1.56 -7.74 -10.14
C GLU A 206 2.10 -6.67 -11.09
N GLY A 207 1.52 -6.68 -12.29
CA GLY A 207 1.74 -5.68 -13.32
C GLY A 207 2.23 -6.32 -14.60
N GLU A 208 1.32 -6.47 -15.58
CA GLU A 208 1.76 -6.20 -16.94
C GLU A 208 2.57 -4.88 -16.90
N PRO A 209 3.71 -4.77 -17.61
CA PRO A 209 4.40 -3.50 -17.68
C PRO A 209 3.36 -2.46 -18.06
N LYS A 210 3.17 -1.43 -17.23
CA LYS A 210 2.26 -0.34 -17.55
C LYS A 210 2.66 0.10 -18.95
N GLN A 211 1.81 -0.16 -19.94
CA GLN A 211 2.03 0.30 -21.29
C GLN A 211 1.20 1.56 -21.42
N LEU A 212 1.81 2.63 -21.90
CA LEU A 212 1.14 3.91 -22.11
C LEU A 212 -0.07 3.74 -23.03
N SER A 213 -0.02 2.81 -24.00
CA SER A 213 -1.12 2.44 -24.89
C SER A 213 -2.37 1.90 -24.19
N ASN A 214 -2.22 1.27 -23.02
CA ASN A 214 -3.32 0.62 -22.31
C ASN A 214 -3.98 1.54 -21.27
N MET A 215 -3.50 2.78 -21.15
CA MET A 215 -4.02 3.76 -20.19
C MET A 215 -4.97 4.73 -20.89
N PRO A 216 -6.29 4.67 -20.63
CA PRO A 216 -7.25 5.59 -21.21
C PRO A 216 -6.83 7.05 -20.94
N ILE A 217 -7.02 7.90 -21.95
CA ILE A 217 -6.64 9.33 -21.96
C ILE A 217 -5.14 9.54 -22.03
N VAL A 218 -4.37 8.91 -21.15
CA VAL A 218 -2.90 9.02 -21.07
C VAL A 218 -2.23 8.58 -22.38
N CYS A 219 -2.78 7.56 -23.05
CA CYS A 219 -2.32 7.09 -24.35
C CYS A 219 -2.32 8.18 -25.44
N ASN A 220 -3.13 9.24 -25.29
CA ASN A 220 -3.21 10.35 -26.24
C ASN A 220 -2.15 11.43 -25.99
N PHE A 221 -1.35 11.32 -24.94
CA PHE A 221 -0.32 12.31 -24.56
C PHE A 221 1.09 11.70 -24.46
N PRO A 222 1.57 10.94 -25.47
CA PRO A 222 2.90 10.33 -25.40
C PRO A 222 4.03 11.36 -25.23
N ASP A 223 3.86 12.57 -25.77
CA ASP A 223 4.85 13.66 -25.68
C ASP A 223 5.06 14.18 -24.25
N VAL A 224 4.09 13.99 -23.35
CA VAL A 224 4.24 14.33 -21.92
C VAL A 224 5.10 13.31 -21.19
N PHE A 225 5.27 12.11 -21.75
CA PHE A 225 5.98 10.99 -21.14
C PHE A 225 7.16 10.49 -22.00
N PRO A 226 8.12 11.36 -22.36
CA PRO A 226 9.28 10.91 -23.12
C PRO A 226 10.16 10.01 -22.25
N GLU A 227 10.88 9.07 -22.89
CA GLU A 227 11.85 8.22 -22.19
C GLU A 227 13.00 9.04 -21.57
N ASP A 228 13.40 10.10 -22.28
CA ASP A 228 14.41 11.07 -21.86
C ASP A 228 13.92 12.51 -22.07
N LEU A 229 14.39 13.42 -21.21
CA LEU A 229 14.07 14.84 -21.36
C LEU A 229 14.67 15.40 -22.67
N PRO A 230 13.93 16.21 -23.43
CA PRO A 230 14.34 16.71 -24.76
C PRO A 230 15.45 17.79 -24.73
N GLY A 231 16.03 18.06 -23.56
CA GLY A 231 17.07 19.05 -23.35
C GLY A 231 16.63 20.18 -22.43
N ILE A 232 17.18 21.38 -22.65
CA ILE A 232 16.92 22.56 -21.81
C ILE A 232 15.43 22.96 -21.88
N PRO A 233 14.77 23.21 -20.73
CA PRO A 233 13.37 23.66 -20.71
C PRO A 233 13.17 24.99 -21.45
N PRO A 234 11.94 25.34 -21.85
CA PRO A 234 11.66 26.64 -22.46
C PRO A 234 11.86 27.80 -21.47
N ASP A 235 11.99 29.02 -21.99
CA ASP A 235 11.92 30.22 -21.16
C ASP A 235 10.52 30.38 -20.54
N ARG A 236 10.48 30.80 -19.28
CA ARG A 236 9.26 30.99 -18.51
C ARG A 236 9.32 32.29 -17.73
N GLU A 237 8.17 32.69 -17.18
CA GLU A 237 8.08 33.85 -16.29
C GLU A 237 8.92 33.69 -15.01
N ILE A 238 9.09 32.44 -14.54
CA ILE A 238 9.91 32.12 -13.37
C ILE A 238 11.22 31.48 -13.83
N GLU A 239 12.30 31.95 -13.22
CA GLU A 239 13.62 31.33 -13.25
C GLU A 239 14.06 31.01 -11.82
N PHE A 240 14.92 30.01 -11.66
CA PHE A 240 15.55 29.72 -10.39
C PHE A 240 16.62 30.77 -10.06
N GLN A 241 16.45 31.44 -8.92
CA GLN A 241 17.34 32.51 -8.46
C GLN A 241 18.16 32.06 -7.26
N ILE A 242 19.42 32.49 -7.20
CA ILE A 242 20.34 32.23 -6.09
C ILE A 242 20.80 33.57 -5.51
N ASP A 243 19.92 34.21 -4.76
CA ASP A 243 20.24 35.46 -4.08
C ASP A 243 21.15 35.18 -2.89
N LEU A 244 22.26 35.90 -2.81
CA LEU A 244 23.26 35.75 -1.76
C LEU A 244 23.15 36.89 -0.77
N VAL A 245 23.57 36.65 0.48
CA VAL A 245 23.70 37.72 1.47
C VAL A 245 24.66 38.81 0.97
N PRO A 246 24.42 40.09 1.31
CA PRO A 246 25.29 41.19 0.90
C PRO A 246 26.76 40.92 1.28
N GLY A 247 27.68 41.13 0.33
CA GLY A 247 29.12 40.92 0.53
C GLY A 247 29.60 39.47 0.41
N ALA A 248 28.73 38.52 0.05
CA ALA A 248 29.12 37.13 -0.19
C ALA A 248 30.22 37.02 -1.25
N GLN A 249 31.29 36.29 -0.92
CA GLN A 249 32.41 36.03 -1.82
C GLN A 249 32.32 34.61 -2.41
N PRO A 250 32.80 34.39 -3.65
CA PRO A 250 32.88 33.06 -4.23
C PRO A 250 33.70 32.09 -3.38
N MET A 251 33.22 30.86 -3.26
CA MET A 251 33.92 29.78 -2.58
C MET A 251 34.16 28.59 -3.50
N ALA A 252 35.41 28.12 -3.55
CA ALA A 252 35.81 26.94 -4.28
C ALA A 252 36.44 25.90 -3.33
N LYS A 253 35.76 24.76 -3.16
CA LYS A 253 36.29 23.61 -2.44
C LYS A 253 37.03 22.67 -3.38
N ALA A 254 38.01 21.94 -2.87
CA ALA A 254 38.71 20.91 -3.62
C ALA A 254 37.78 19.70 -3.86
N PRO A 255 37.85 19.03 -5.03
CA PRO A 255 37.11 17.79 -5.27
C PRO A 255 37.44 16.71 -4.24
N TYR A 256 36.45 15.92 -3.84
CA TYR A 256 36.68 14.78 -2.98
C TYR A 256 37.44 13.66 -3.70
N ARG A 257 38.12 12.81 -2.92
CA ARG A 257 38.72 11.58 -3.44
C ARG A 257 37.60 10.57 -3.71
N LEU A 258 37.47 10.15 -4.96
CA LEU A 258 36.50 9.16 -5.40
C LEU A 258 37.20 7.81 -5.65
N ALA A 259 36.48 6.71 -5.40
CA ALA A 259 36.91 5.36 -5.75
C ALA A 259 36.91 5.16 -7.28
N PRO A 260 37.65 4.17 -7.82
CA PRO A 260 37.69 3.94 -9.28
C PRO A 260 36.31 3.69 -9.92
N THR A 261 35.40 3.03 -9.20
CA THR A 261 34.02 2.80 -9.66
C THR A 261 33.20 4.09 -9.71
N GLU A 262 33.32 4.94 -8.69
CA GLU A 262 32.67 6.27 -8.63
C GLU A 262 33.24 7.21 -9.70
N MET A 263 34.53 7.10 -10.01
CA MET A 263 35.17 7.86 -11.09
C MET A 263 34.59 7.49 -12.47
N LYS A 264 34.38 6.19 -12.74
CA LYS A 264 33.76 5.72 -13.97
C LYS A 264 32.32 6.22 -14.07
N GLU A 265 31.57 6.12 -12.98
CA GLU A 265 30.19 6.62 -12.90
C GLU A 265 30.11 8.14 -13.13
N LEU A 266 31.05 8.89 -12.55
CA LEU A 266 31.15 10.34 -12.74
C LEU A 266 31.32 10.70 -14.22
N MET A 267 32.16 9.99 -14.96
CA MET A 267 32.33 10.25 -16.39
C MET A 267 31.02 10.00 -17.15
N THR A 268 30.31 8.91 -16.84
CA THR A 268 29.03 8.59 -17.48
C THR A 268 27.99 9.69 -17.21
N GLN A 269 27.76 10.04 -15.95
CA GLN A 269 26.75 11.06 -15.60
C GLN A 269 27.13 12.46 -16.08
N LEU A 270 28.43 12.82 -16.08
CA LEU A 270 28.89 14.08 -16.67
C LEU A 270 28.59 14.15 -18.17
N LYS A 271 28.89 13.06 -18.90
CA LYS A 271 28.62 12.98 -20.33
C LYS A 271 27.11 13.11 -20.61
N GLU A 272 26.28 12.38 -19.88
CA GLU A 272 24.82 12.47 -20.00
C GLU A 272 24.30 13.90 -19.76
N LEU A 273 24.81 14.59 -18.73
CA LEU A 273 24.41 15.97 -18.43
C LEU A 273 24.88 16.97 -19.51
N LEU A 274 26.07 16.77 -20.08
CA LEU A 274 26.60 17.58 -21.19
C LEU A 274 25.82 17.34 -22.47
N ASP A 275 25.58 16.07 -22.83
CA ASP A 275 24.84 15.68 -24.03
C ASP A 275 23.40 16.22 -24.01
N LYS A 276 22.78 16.28 -22.80
CA LYS A 276 21.46 16.90 -22.58
C LYS A 276 21.49 18.44 -22.52
N GLY A 277 22.68 19.05 -22.50
CA GLY A 277 22.85 20.50 -22.35
C GLY A 277 22.45 21.03 -20.96
N PHE A 278 22.34 20.18 -19.94
CA PHE A 278 22.00 20.63 -18.58
C PHE A 278 23.17 21.29 -17.87
N ILE A 279 24.39 20.95 -18.28
CA ILE A 279 25.62 21.57 -17.78
C ILE A 279 26.49 22.04 -18.94
N ARG A 280 27.38 22.99 -18.66
CA ARG A 280 28.46 23.41 -19.57
C ARG A 280 29.79 23.55 -18.83
N PRO A 281 30.95 23.51 -19.52
CA PRO A 281 32.22 23.88 -18.92
C PRO A 281 32.17 25.28 -18.31
N SER A 282 32.75 25.45 -17.13
CA SER A 282 32.72 26.69 -16.37
C SER A 282 34.12 27.23 -16.08
N THR A 283 34.24 28.55 -16.10
CA THR A 283 35.41 29.30 -15.59
C THR A 283 35.07 30.05 -14.30
N SER A 284 33.94 29.73 -13.67
CA SER A 284 33.43 30.40 -12.48
C SER A 284 34.44 30.38 -11.32
N PRO A 285 34.50 31.44 -10.49
CA PRO A 285 35.25 31.43 -9.25
C PRO A 285 34.60 30.57 -8.16
N TRP A 286 33.34 30.17 -8.31
CA TRP A 286 32.65 29.24 -7.41
C TRP A 286 33.06 27.80 -7.71
N GLY A 287 32.95 26.89 -6.74
CA GLY A 287 33.24 25.48 -7.02
C GLY A 287 32.85 24.54 -5.89
N ALA A 288 31.72 23.85 -6.05
CA ALA A 288 31.28 22.80 -5.13
C ALA A 288 31.89 21.43 -5.48
N PRO A 289 32.23 20.58 -4.51
CA PRO A 289 32.72 19.23 -4.79
C PRO A 289 31.55 18.27 -5.07
N VAL A 290 31.85 17.17 -5.75
CA VAL A 290 30.89 16.10 -6.07
C VAL A 290 31.05 14.92 -5.12
N LEU A 291 29.93 14.33 -4.71
CA LEU A 291 29.88 13.08 -3.94
C LEU A 291 28.81 12.15 -4.51
N PHE A 292 28.94 10.84 -4.23
CA PHE A 292 27.96 9.83 -4.64
C PHE A 292 27.17 9.29 -3.47
N VAL A 293 25.88 9.05 -3.72
CA VAL A 293 24.99 8.34 -2.80
C VAL A 293 24.42 7.11 -3.50
N LYS A 294 24.43 5.96 -2.84
CA LYS A 294 23.82 4.74 -3.38
C LYS A 294 22.29 4.84 -3.27
N LYS A 295 21.59 4.60 -4.37
CA LYS A 295 20.15 4.40 -4.40
C LYS A 295 19.80 3.01 -3.88
N LYS A 296 18.51 2.79 -3.58
CA LYS A 296 17.98 1.50 -3.11
C LYS A 296 18.22 0.35 -4.11
N ASP A 297 18.23 0.68 -5.40
CA ASP A 297 18.49 -0.25 -6.51
C ASP A 297 20.00 -0.56 -6.69
N GLY A 298 20.88 0.01 -5.86
CA GLY A 298 22.33 -0.14 -5.94
C GLY A 298 23.02 0.81 -6.92
N SER A 299 22.28 1.54 -7.76
CA SER A 299 22.84 2.56 -8.65
C SER A 299 23.36 3.76 -7.86
N MET A 300 24.31 4.51 -8.43
CA MET A 300 24.89 5.68 -7.80
C MET A 300 24.20 6.95 -8.28
N ARG A 301 23.98 7.91 -7.37
CA ARG A 301 23.45 9.24 -7.68
C ARG A 301 24.56 10.27 -7.45
N MET A 302 24.91 11.01 -8.49
CA MET A 302 25.78 12.17 -8.38
C MET A 302 25.07 13.29 -7.60
N CYS A 303 25.71 13.77 -6.54
CA CYS A 303 25.22 14.86 -5.71
C CYS A 303 26.28 15.96 -5.65
N ILE A 304 25.89 17.20 -5.89
CA ILE A 304 26.76 18.36 -5.72
C ILE A 304 26.62 18.87 -4.29
N ASP A 305 27.75 19.04 -3.60
CA ASP A 305 27.75 19.51 -2.22
C ASP A 305 27.67 21.04 -2.14
N TYR A 306 26.46 21.57 -2.33
CA TYR A 306 26.17 22.99 -2.21
C TYR A 306 26.08 23.50 -0.77
N ARG A 307 26.45 22.73 0.26
CA ARG A 307 26.27 23.14 1.68
C ARG A 307 26.86 24.51 2.00
N GLU A 308 28.01 24.88 1.41
CA GLU A 308 28.60 26.20 1.66
C GLU A 308 27.90 27.31 0.89
N LEU A 309 27.52 27.08 -0.37
CA LEU A 309 26.71 28.01 -1.14
C LEU A 309 25.38 28.28 -0.43
N ASN A 310 24.73 27.22 0.03
CA ASN A 310 23.46 27.23 0.77
C ASN A 310 23.49 28.05 2.06
N LYS A 311 24.65 28.18 2.73
CA LYS A 311 24.79 29.04 3.91
C LYS A 311 24.76 30.53 3.54
N LEU A 312 25.24 30.87 2.34
CA LEU A 312 25.29 32.24 1.83
C LEU A 312 24.00 32.63 1.10
N THR A 313 23.20 31.67 0.64
CA THR A 313 21.93 31.92 -0.02
C THR A 313 20.89 32.48 0.95
N VAL A 314 20.22 33.56 0.56
CA VAL A 314 19.08 34.11 1.28
C VAL A 314 17.92 33.11 1.19
N LYS A 315 17.41 32.67 2.34
CA LYS A 315 16.35 31.66 2.39
C LYS A 315 15.01 32.26 1.97
N ASN A 316 14.42 31.69 0.94
CA ASN A 316 13.06 31.99 0.53
C ASN A 316 12.09 31.32 1.53
N ARG A 317 11.14 32.10 2.05
CA ARG A 317 10.07 31.63 2.95
C ARG A 317 8.77 31.46 2.17
N TYR A 318 8.85 30.86 0.99
CA TYR A 318 7.67 30.54 0.20
C TYR A 318 6.73 29.67 1.03
N PRO A 319 5.43 30.01 1.11
CA PRO A 319 4.48 29.25 1.91
C PRO A 319 4.28 27.87 1.27
N LEU A 320 4.71 26.82 1.96
CA LEU A 320 4.28 25.47 1.62
C LEU A 320 2.93 25.23 2.30
N PRO A 321 1.93 24.68 1.58
CA PRO A 321 0.64 24.39 2.16
C PRO A 321 0.79 23.42 3.33
N MET A 322 -0.02 23.60 4.38
CA MET A 322 -0.07 22.64 5.46
C MET A 322 -0.70 21.36 4.92
N ILE A 323 -0.16 20.22 5.33
CA ILE A 323 -0.59 18.91 4.82
C ILE A 323 -2.06 18.66 5.16
N ASP A 324 -2.52 19.12 6.33
CA ASP A 324 -3.92 19.01 6.73
C ASP A 324 -4.84 19.80 5.78
N ASP A 325 -4.47 21.02 5.38
CA ASP A 325 -5.23 21.82 4.40
C ASP A 325 -5.35 21.09 3.06
N LEU A 326 -4.28 20.42 2.61
CA LEU A 326 -4.30 19.61 1.38
C LEU A 326 -5.26 18.43 1.51
N PHE A 327 -5.29 17.80 2.67
CA PHE A 327 -6.18 16.66 2.92
C PHE A 327 -7.65 17.04 2.95
N ASP A 328 -7.98 18.21 3.49
CA ASP A 328 -9.37 18.68 3.52
C ASP A 328 -9.94 18.90 2.11
N GLN A 329 -9.10 19.20 1.11
CA GLN A 329 -9.52 19.30 -0.30
C GLN A 329 -9.95 17.97 -0.92
N LEU A 330 -9.50 16.84 -0.36
CA LEU A 330 -9.80 15.50 -0.89
C LEU A 330 -11.20 15.01 -0.50
N GLN A 331 -12.01 15.87 0.10
CA GLN A 331 -13.34 15.54 0.58
C GLN A 331 -14.24 14.96 -0.53
N GLY A 332 -14.78 13.77 -0.27
CA GLY A 332 -15.67 13.04 -1.19
C GLY A 332 -14.98 12.53 -2.46
N ALA A 333 -13.67 12.71 -2.59
CA ALA A 333 -12.91 12.12 -3.69
C ALA A 333 -12.87 10.60 -3.56
N SER A 334 -13.07 9.92 -4.68
CA SER A 334 -13.06 8.46 -4.76
C SER A 334 -12.18 7.94 -5.89
N TRP A 335 -11.67 8.84 -6.75
CA TRP A 335 -10.81 8.55 -7.87
C TRP A 335 -9.57 9.43 -7.80
N PHE A 336 -8.41 8.81 -7.96
CA PHE A 336 -7.12 9.46 -7.80
C PHE A 336 -6.17 9.08 -8.93
N SER A 337 -5.37 10.05 -9.39
CA SER A 337 -4.22 9.81 -10.25
C SER A 337 -3.03 10.61 -9.74
N LYS A 338 -1.84 10.02 -9.77
CA LYS A 338 -0.59 10.63 -9.34
C LYS A 338 0.37 10.73 -10.52
N ILE A 339 0.84 11.94 -10.80
CA ILE A 339 1.86 12.22 -11.80
C ILE A 339 3.15 12.65 -11.09
N ASP A 340 4.26 11.95 -11.37
CA ASP A 340 5.62 12.29 -10.90
C ASP A 340 6.39 12.90 -12.07
N LEU A 341 6.87 14.14 -11.90
CA LEU A 341 7.62 14.82 -12.95
C LEU A 341 9.01 14.20 -13.17
N HIS A 342 9.41 14.06 -14.43
CA HIS A 342 10.70 13.48 -14.78
C HIS A 342 11.83 14.43 -14.39
N SER A 343 12.56 14.11 -13.32
CA SER A 343 13.64 14.97 -12.81
C SER A 343 13.17 16.42 -12.65
N GLY A 344 12.04 16.64 -11.95
CA GLY A 344 11.29 17.90 -11.90
C GLY A 344 12.18 19.16 -11.85
N TYR A 345 13.18 19.18 -10.97
CA TYR A 345 14.08 20.33 -10.86
C TYR A 345 14.83 20.70 -12.14
N HIS A 346 15.24 19.74 -12.98
CA HIS A 346 15.94 20.03 -14.23
C HIS A 346 15.02 20.69 -15.29
N GLN A 347 13.71 20.79 -15.04
CA GLN A 347 12.73 21.40 -15.93
C GLN A 347 12.49 22.90 -15.66
N LEU A 348 13.26 23.50 -14.74
CA LEU A 348 13.30 24.95 -14.49
C LEU A 348 14.70 25.49 -14.78
N LYS A 349 14.81 26.58 -15.54
CA LYS A 349 16.11 27.23 -15.82
C LYS A 349 16.65 27.96 -14.60
N ILE A 350 17.96 28.07 -14.52
CA ILE A 350 18.63 29.00 -13.59
C ILE A 350 18.76 30.35 -14.28
N ARG A 351 18.49 31.44 -13.55
CA ARG A 351 18.72 32.81 -14.02
C ARG A 351 20.17 32.96 -14.49
N GLU A 352 20.41 33.52 -15.68
CA GLU A 352 21.75 33.52 -16.31
C GLU A 352 22.86 34.05 -15.39
N GLN A 353 22.56 35.08 -14.60
CA GLN A 353 23.49 35.70 -13.64
C GLN A 353 23.88 34.80 -12.46
N ASP A 354 23.05 33.79 -12.17
CA ASP A 354 23.23 32.86 -11.05
C ASP A 354 23.86 31.53 -11.47
N ILE A 355 23.90 31.23 -12.77
CA ILE A 355 24.52 30.02 -13.33
C ILE A 355 25.95 29.79 -12.79
N PRO A 356 26.85 30.79 -12.77
CA PRO A 356 28.22 30.60 -12.26
C PRO A 356 28.26 30.15 -10.80
N LYS A 357 27.24 30.48 -9.98
CA LYS A 357 27.19 30.10 -8.56
C LYS A 357 27.00 28.59 -8.39
N THR A 358 26.42 27.92 -9.39
CA THR A 358 26.19 26.47 -9.37
C THR A 358 27.41 25.64 -9.77
N ALA A 359 28.52 26.30 -10.09
CA ALA A 359 29.71 25.65 -10.59
C ALA A 359 30.25 24.58 -9.61
N PHE A 360 30.65 23.43 -10.15
CA PHE A 360 31.10 22.27 -9.40
C PHE A 360 32.33 21.63 -10.03
N ARG A 361 33.27 21.24 -9.17
CA ARG A 361 34.61 20.81 -9.55
C ARG A 361 34.73 19.30 -9.50
N THR A 362 35.27 18.76 -10.57
CA THR A 362 35.60 17.33 -10.72
C THR A 362 37.07 17.17 -11.08
N ARG A 363 37.54 15.92 -11.15
CA ARG A 363 38.88 15.65 -11.70
C ARG A 363 38.98 15.87 -13.21
N TYR A 364 37.85 15.88 -13.91
CA TYR A 364 37.79 16.00 -15.38
C TYR A 364 37.58 17.43 -15.86
N GLY A 365 37.30 18.35 -14.94
CA GLY A 365 37.04 19.73 -15.27
C GLY A 365 36.10 20.41 -14.30
N HIS A 366 35.75 21.63 -14.67
CA HIS A 366 34.85 22.50 -13.94
C HIS A 366 33.59 22.71 -14.79
N TYR A 367 32.42 22.51 -14.21
CA TYR A 367 31.14 22.59 -14.91
C TYR A 367 30.13 23.39 -14.10
N GLU A 368 29.16 24.00 -14.75
CA GLU A 368 28.04 24.73 -14.13
C GLU A 368 26.71 24.27 -14.72
N PHE A 369 25.65 24.36 -13.93
CA PHE A 369 24.30 23.96 -14.34
C PHE A 369 23.55 25.12 -15.00
N LEU A 370 22.87 24.84 -16.10
CA LEU A 370 21.95 25.76 -16.78
C LEU A 370 20.50 25.58 -16.30
N VAL A 371 20.20 24.42 -15.73
CA VAL A 371 18.90 24.06 -15.16
C VAL A 371 19.04 23.82 -13.66
N MET A 372 17.96 24.04 -12.91
CA MET A 372 17.99 23.92 -11.46
C MET A 372 18.41 22.50 -11.06
N SER A 373 19.43 22.41 -10.21
CA SER A 373 20.03 21.14 -9.79
C SER A 373 19.67 20.78 -8.36
N PHE A 374 19.75 19.49 -8.04
CA PHE A 374 19.50 19.01 -6.68
C PHE A 374 20.53 19.54 -5.68
N GLY A 375 20.07 19.86 -4.48
CA GLY A 375 20.93 20.28 -3.36
C GLY A 375 21.03 21.79 -3.18
N LEU A 376 20.51 22.60 -4.11
CA LEU A 376 20.44 24.06 -3.96
C LEU A 376 19.34 24.46 -2.95
N THR A 377 19.63 25.47 -2.13
CA THR A 377 18.64 26.09 -1.22
C THR A 377 17.54 26.74 -2.05
N ASN A 378 16.29 26.70 -1.55
CA ASN A 378 15.10 27.21 -2.22
C ASN A 378 14.64 26.45 -3.48
N ALA A 379 15.34 25.41 -3.95
CA ALA A 379 14.89 24.62 -5.11
C ALA A 379 13.46 24.08 -4.95
N PRO A 380 13.06 23.47 -3.81
CA PRO A 380 11.66 23.06 -3.61
C PRO A 380 10.67 24.23 -3.63
N ALA A 381 11.06 25.39 -3.11
CA ALA A 381 10.21 26.58 -3.04
C ALA A 381 9.98 27.18 -4.43
N ALA A 382 11.03 27.33 -5.23
CA ALA A 382 10.93 27.81 -6.61
C ALA A 382 10.14 26.84 -7.49
N PHE A 383 10.32 25.53 -7.29
CA PHE A 383 9.53 24.54 -8.01
C PHE A 383 8.05 24.58 -7.62
N MET A 384 7.75 24.77 -6.33
CA MET A 384 6.38 24.94 -5.87
C MET A 384 5.73 26.21 -6.44
N ASP A 385 6.45 27.34 -6.56
CA ASP A 385 5.94 28.54 -7.23
C ASP A 385 5.61 28.27 -8.69
N LEU A 386 6.52 27.62 -9.44
CA LEU A 386 6.28 27.21 -10.82
C LEU A 386 4.99 26.38 -10.94
N MET A 387 4.90 25.30 -10.16
CA MET A 387 3.78 24.39 -10.24
C MET A 387 2.47 25.04 -9.78
N ASN A 388 2.51 25.95 -8.81
CA ASN A 388 1.31 26.69 -8.41
C ASN A 388 0.82 27.64 -9.50
N ARG A 389 1.71 28.33 -10.22
CA ARG A 389 1.31 29.19 -11.34
C ARG A 389 0.74 28.39 -12.50
N VAL A 390 1.40 27.29 -12.81
CA VAL A 390 1.05 26.39 -13.91
C VAL A 390 -0.29 25.67 -13.65
N CYS A 391 -0.49 25.13 -12.45
CA CYS A 391 -1.71 24.42 -12.07
C CYS A 391 -2.83 25.33 -11.55
N ARG A 392 -2.61 26.65 -11.46
CA ARG A 392 -3.52 27.61 -10.81
C ARG A 392 -5.01 27.43 -11.16
N PRO A 393 -5.41 27.18 -12.42
CA PRO A 393 -6.83 27.00 -12.76
C PRO A 393 -7.49 25.73 -12.19
N MET A 394 -6.68 24.78 -11.71
CA MET A 394 -7.13 23.46 -11.23
C MET A 394 -6.85 23.24 -9.74
N LEU A 395 -6.02 24.11 -9.12
CA LEU A 395 -5.82 24.12 -7.67
C LEU A 395 -7.15 24.31 -6.95
N ASP A 396 -7.29 23.68 -5.79
CA ASP A 396 -8.49 23.70 -4.93
C ASP A 396 -9.78 23.17 -5.60
N ARG A 397 -9.69 22.66 -6.83
CA ARG A 397 -10.82 22.05 -7.58
C ARG A 397 -10.63 20.56 -7.81
N SER A 398 -9.48 20.18 -8.35
CA SER A 398 -9.22 18.80 -8.79
C SER A 398 -7.75 18.39 -8.74
N VAL A 399 -6.85 19.31 -8.37
CA VAL A 399 -5.40 19.09 -8.35
C VAL A 399 -4.80 19.58 -7.04
N ILE A 400 -3.97 18.73 -6.43
CA ILE A 400 -3.04 19.09 -5.37
C ILE A 400 -1.63 18.94 -5.91
N VAL A 401 -0.82 19.98 -5.74
CA VAL A 401 0.61 19.95 -6.06
C VAL A 401 1.39 19.87 -4.75
N PHE A 402 2.39 19.00 -4.71
CA PHE A 402 3.40 19.03 -3.66
C PHE A 402 4.79 18.72 -4.23
N ILE A 403 5.58 19.78 -4.44
CA ILE A 403 6.91 19.70 -5.08
C ILE A 403 6.79 19.00 -6.45
N ASP A 404 7.36 17.81 -6.62
CA ASP A 404 7.42 17.07 -7.89
C ASP A 404 6.19 16.18 -8.13
N ASP A 405 5.31 16.03 -7.12
CA ASP A 405 4.13 15.18 -7.17
C ASP A 405 2.88 16.02 -7.47
N ILE A 406 2.14 15.63 -8.51
CA ILE A 406 0.81 16.16 -8.84
C ILE A 406 -0.22 15.07 -8.53
N LEU A 407 -1.08 15.33 -7.56
CA LEU A 407 -2.22 14.48 -7.23
C LEU A 407 -3.49 15.07 -7.86
N ILE A 408 -4.14 14.27 -8.69
CA ILE A 408 -5.42 14.57 -9.32
C ILE A 408 -6.48 13.78 -8.55
N TYR A 409 -7.56 14.45 -8.13
CA TYR A 409 -8.62 13.82 -7.34
C TYR A 409 -9.99 14.19 -7.89
N SER A 410 -10.95 13.26 -7.80
CA SER A 410 -12.30 13.46 -8.33
C SER A 410 -13.32 12.57 -7.62
N LYS A 411 -14.60 12.99 -7.65
CA LYS A 411 -15.70 12.27 -6.98
C LYS A 411 -16.16 11.05 -7.77
N ASN A 412 -16.24 11.16 -9.09
CA ASN A 412 -16.65 10.09 -10.00
C ASN A 412 -15.66 9.92 -11.17
N GLU A 413 -15.82 8.82 -11.90
CA GLU A 413 -14.91 8.40 -12.97
C GLU A 413 -14.94 9.35 -14.17
N GLY A 414 -16.12 9.86 -14.54
CA GLY A 414 -16.29 10.78 -15.65
C GLY A 414 -15.60 12.13 -15.42
N ASP A 415 -15.79 12.71 -14.23
CA ASP A 415 -15.07 13.93 -13.84
C ASP A 415 -13.57 13.69 -13.81
N HIS A 416 -13.15 12.51 -13.34
CA HIS A 416 -11.72 12.14 -13.30
C HIS A 416 -11.11 12.09 -14.70
N ALA A 417 -11.85 11.58 -15.68
CA ALA A 417 -11.45 11.60 -17.08
C ALA A 417 -11.16 13.03 -17.57
N CYS A 418 -12.09 13.95 -17.30
CA CYS A 418 -11.95 15.35 -17.68
C CYS A 418 -10.76 16.02 -16.98
N HIS A 419 -10.64 15.87 -15.66
CA HIS A 419 -9.55 16.47 -14.89
C HIS A 419 -8.17 15.91 -15.30
N LEU A 420 -8.07 14.60 -15.53
CA LEU A 420 -6.83 13.99 -15.99
C LEU A 420 -6.42 14.54 -17.36
N LYS A 421 -7.36 14.69 -18.28
CA LYS A 421 -7.12 15.29 -19.60
C LYS A 421 -6.64 16.74 -19.48
N GLU A 422 -7.33 17.58 -18.69
CA GLU A 422 -6.96 18.98 -18.48
C GLU A 422 -5.53 19.13 -17.94
N VAL A 423 -5.14 18.29 -16.97
CA VAL A 423 -3.78 18.31 -16.41
C VAL A 423 -2.75 17.91 -17.46
N LEU A 424 -3.02 16.88 -18.27
CA LEU A 424 -2.09 16.43 -19.32
C LEU A 424 -1.95 17.47 -20.45
N GLU A 425 -3.04 18.12 -20.85
CA GLU A 425 -3.02 19.22 -21.82
C GLU A 425 -2.21 20.41 -21.29
N MET A 426 -2.37 20.74 -20.01
CA MET A 426 -1.57 21.77 -19.35
C MET A 426 -0.09 21.40 -19.36
N LEU A 427 0.27 20.18 -18.95
CA LEU A 427 1.67 19.73 -18.91
C LEU A 427 2.29 19.76 -20.32
N GLN A 428 1.54 19.34 -21.34
CA GLN A 428 1.96 19.39 -22.74
C GLN A 428 2.19 20.83 -23.19
N LYS A 429 1.24 21.73 -22.94
CA LYS A 429 1.33 23.16 -23.29
C LYS A 429 2.55 23.80 -22.64
N GLU A 430 2.74 23.55 -21.35
CA GLU A 430 3.87 24.08 -20.61
C GLU A 430 5.16 23.33 -20.93
N LYS A 431 5.18 22.23 -21.69
CA LYS A 431 6.38 21.40 -21.90
C LYS A 431 7.01 20.94 -20.57
N LEU A 432 6.15 20.48 -19.66
CA LEU A 432 6.56 19.76 -18.46
C LEU A 432 6.35 18.26 -18.68
N TYR A 433 7.38 17.49 -18.35
CA TYR A 433 7.47 16.08 -18.71
C TYR A 433 7.37 15.22 -17.46
N ALA A 434 6.60 14.14 -17.53
CA ALA A 434 6.38 13.21 -16.44
C ALA A 434 7.08 11.87 -16.68
N LYS A 435 7.49 11.21 -15.59
CA LYS A 435 8.08 9.88 -15.66
C LYS A 435 6.99 8.83 -15.54
N PHE A 436 6.53 8.30 -16.67
CA PHE A 436 5.43 7.35 -16.73
C PHE A 436 5.59 6.15 -15.79
N SER A 437 6.81 5.59 -15.68
CA SER A 437 7.11 4.45 -14.80
C SER A 437 6.83 4.69 -13.32
N LYS A 438 6.75 5.96 -12.89
CA LYS A 438 6.44 6.37 -11.52
C LYS A 438 5.04 6.95 -11.34
N CYS A 439 4.33 7.19 -12.45
CA CYS A 439 2.95 7.67 -12.40
C CYS A 439 1.99 6.52 -12.09
N ALA A 440 0.84 6.86 -11.52
CA ALA A 440 -0.24 5.92 -11.25
C ALA A 440 -1.57 6.58 -11.59
N PHE A 441 -2.45 5.88 -12.31
CA PHE A 441 -3.68 6.45 -12.84
C PHE A 441 -4.88 5.62 -12.42
N TRP A 442 -6.06 6.26 -12.36
CA TRP A 442 -7.34 5.58 -12.13
C TRP A 442 -7.41 4.76 -10.83
N LEU A 443 -6.79 5.27 -9.77
CA LEU A 443 -6.74 4.61 -8.47
C LEU A 443 -7.99 4.91 -7.65
N ARG A 444 -8.42 3.91 -6.86
CA ARG A 444 -9.44 4.06 -5.81
C ARG A 444 -8.84 4.36 -4.43
N GLU A 445 -7.55 4.11 -4.31
CA GLU A 445 -6.74 4.35 -3.11
C GLU A 445 -5.35 4.81 -3.55
N VAL A 446 -4.81 5.85 -2.92
CA VAL A 446 -3.53 6.45 -3.29
C VAL A 446 -2.65 6.71 -2.07
N GLN A 447 -1.35 6.42 -2.21
CA GLN A 447 -0.34 6.84 -1.24
C GLN A 447 0.13 8.26 -1.57
N PHE A 448 -0.12 9.20 -0.66
CA PHE A 448 0.25 10.60 -0.83
C PHE A 448 0.69 11.20 0.52
N LEU A 449 1.82 11.91 0.54
CA LEU A 449 2.38 12.53 1.73
C LEU A 449 2.45 11.58 2.95
N GLY A 450 2.89 10.33 2.75
CA GLY A 450 3.02 9.37 3.86
C GLY A 450 1.68 8.88 4.45
N HIS A 451 0.57 9.12 3.76
CA HIS A 451 -0.76 8.62 4.13
C HIS A 451 -1.34 7.82 2.97
N VAL A 452 -2.30 6.96 3.28
CA VAL A 452 -3.14 6.26 2.31
C VAL A 452 -4.50 6.95 2.30
N ILE A 453 -4.96 7.39 1.13
CA ILE A 453 -6.24 8.08 0.98
C ILE A 453 -7.15 7.24 0.09
N ASN A 454 -8.38 7.06 0.52
CA ASN A 454 -9.43 6.38 -0.24
C ASN A 454 -10.80 7.05 0.03
N HIS A 455 -11.87 6.45 -0.49
CA HIS A 455 -13.23 6.98 -0.33
C HIS A 455 -13.75 7.01 1.12
N GLU A 456 -13.17 6.25 2.06
CA GLU A 456 -13.57 6.24 3.47
C GLU A 456 -12.88 7.36 4.27
N GLY A 457 -11.71 7.80 3.80
CA GLY A 457 -10.94 8.87 4.39
C GLY A 457 -9.44 8.64 4.29
N ILE A 458 -8.73 9.04 5.35
CA ILE A 458 -7.27 9.06 5.42
C ILE A 458 -6.80 8.04 6.45
N MET A 459 -5.78 7.29 6.06
CA MET A 459 -5.15 6.24 6.86
C MET A 459 -3.64 6.48 6.95
N VAL A 460 -3.03 5.95 8.01
CA VAL A 460 -1.58 5.93 8.15
C VAL A 460 -0.99 4.93 7.15
N ASP A 461 0.09 5.31 6.46
CA ASP A 461 0.77 4.43 5.50
C ASP A 461 1.29 3.14 6.19
N PRO A 462 0.85 1.94 5.76
CA PRO A 462 1.27 0.67 6.35
C PRO A 462 2.78 0.46 6.36
N THR A 463 3.51 0.98 5.35
CA THR A 463 4.96 0.88 5.30
C THR A 463 5.63 1.67 6.43
N LYS A 464 5.02 2.79 6.85
CA LYS A 464 5.47 3.60 7.98
C LYS A 464 5.10 2.94 9.30
N ILE A 465 3.93 2.31 9.40
CA ILE A 465 3.53 1.49 10.55
C ILE A 465 4.53 0.36 10.78
N GLU A 466 4.91 -0.36 9.72
CA GLU A 466 5.92 -1.42 9.82
C GLU A 466 7.27 -0.93 10.32
N ALA A 467 7.73 0.23 9.83
CA ALA A 467 8.97 0.84 10.28
C ALA A 467 8.92 1.20 11.78
N VAL A 468 7.77 1.71 12.26
CA VAL A 468 7.53 1.99 13.69
C VAL A 468 7.49 0.70 14.51
N MET A 469 6.90 -0.37 13.98
CA MET A 469 6.85 -1.68 14.64
C MET A 469 8.22 -2.36 14.75
N LYS A 470 9.12 -2.09 13.81
CA LYS A 470 10.50 -2.59 13.84
C LYS A 470 11.45 -1.63 14.58
N TRP A 471 10.94 -0.50 15.09
CA TRP A 471 11.76 0.53 15.72
C TRP A 471 12.33 0.03 17.07
N GLU A 472 13.66 0.04 17.17
CA GLU A 472 14.37 -0.33 18.40
C GLU A 472 14.16 0.72 19.50
N ILE A 473 14.29 0.30 20.75
CA ILE A 473 14.16 1.21 21.89
C ILE A 473 15.22 2.33 21.77
N PRO A 474 14.81 3.61 21.72
CA PRO A 474 15.75 4.73 21.64
C PRO A 474 16.72 4.76 22.82
N LYS A 475 18.01 4.92 22.53
CA LYS A 475 19.09 4.98 23.53
C LYS A 475 19.66 6.38 23.70
N THR A 476 19.29 7.30 22.83
CA THR A 476 19.79 8.68 22.85
C THR A 476 18.67 9.71 22.72
N PRO A 477 18.84 10.94 23.25
CA PRO A 477 17.89 12.03 23.03
C PRO A 477 17.65 12.33 21.55
N SER A 478 18.65 12.11 20.69
CA SER A 478 18.51 12.29 19.24
C SER A 478 17.57 11.26 18.63
N GLU A 479 17.69 9.99 19.02
CA GLU A 479 16.78 8.92 18.57
C GLU A 479 15.35 9.13 19.07
N ILE A 480 15.17 9.60 20.32
CA ILE A 480 13.84 9.96 20.83
C ILE A 480 13.23 11.09 20.01
N ARG A 481 14.00 12.14 19.68
CA ARG A 481 13.50 13.23 18.83
C ARG A 481 13.10 12.74 17.45
N SER A 482 13.86 11.82 16.85
CA SER A 482 13.49 11.20 15.58
C SER A 482 12.18 10.41 15.68
N PHE A 483 12.03 9.57 16.71
CA PHE A 483 10.80 8.80 16.94
C PHE A 483 9.59 9.71 17.20
N LEU A 484 9.73 10.68 18.11
CA LEU A 484 8.67 11.64 18.43
C LEU A 484 8.32 12.51 17.23
N GLY A 485 9.29 12.88 16.38
CA GLY A 485 9.02 13.61 15.14
C GLY A 485 8.06 12.86 14.22
N LEU A 486 8.27 11.55 14.05
CA LEU A 486 7.36 10.69 13.28
C LEU A 486 6.01 10.51 13.99
N ALA A 487 6.01 10.31 15.30
CA ALA A 487 4.77 10.12 16.05
C ALA A 487 3.91 11.41 16.07
N VAL A 488 4.55 12.58 16.11
CA VAL A 488 3.90 13.91 15.99
C VAL A 488 3.27 14.07 14.61
N TYR A 489 3.91 13.57 13.56
CA TYR A 489 3.37 13.61 12.20
C TYR A 489 1.98 12.93 12.11
N TYR A 490 1.80 11.81 12.81
CA TYR A 490 0.53 11.07 12.87
C TYR A 490 -0.31 11.36 14.11
N ARG A 491 -0.01 12.45 14.85
CA ARG A 491 -0.71 12.74 16.12
C ARG A 491 -2.22 12.86 15.96
N ARG A 492 -2.70 13.28 14.78
CA ARG A 492 -4.14 13.44 14.48
C ARG A 492 -4.93 12.15 14.53
N PHE A 493 -4.24 11.00 14.48
CA PHE A 493 -4.80 9.65 14.60
C PHE A 493 -4.77 9.11 16.04
N ILE A 494 -4.12 9.82 16.98
CA ILE A 494 -3.82 9.32 18.32
C ILE A 494 -4.53 10.18 19.37
N GLN A 495 -5.55 9.60 19.98
CA GLN A 495 -6.19 10.16 21.16
C GLN A 495 -5.17 10.35 22.30
N ASP A 496 -5.22 11.51 22.97
CA ASP A 496 -4.35 11.89 24.09
C ASP A 496 -2.84 11.85 23.79
N PHE A 497 -2.42 12.03 22.54
CA PHE A 497 -1.02 11.96 22.13
C PHE A 497 -0.05 12.68 23.09
N SER A 498 -0.35 13.93 23.46
CA SER A 498 0.49 14.75 24.33
C SER A 498 0.69 14.17 25.74
N ARG A 499 -0.31 13.47 26.27
CA ARG A 499 -0.24 12.79 27.56
C ARG A 499 0.67 11.56 27.46
N ILE A 500 0.45 10.75 26.42
CA ILE A 500 1.23 9.52 26.19
C ILE A 500 2.70 9.86 25.91
N ALA A 501 2.97 10.89 25.10
CA ALA A 501 4.32 11.30 24.71
C ALA A 501 5.08 12.08 25.80
N SER A 502 4.44 12.44 26.92
CA SER A 502 5.03 13.28 27.97
C SER A 502 6.31 12.71 28.58
N PRO A 503 6.35 11.42 29.01
CA PRO A 503 7.58 10.83 29.57
C PRO A 503 8.75 10.83 28.58
N LEU A 504 8.48 10.63 27.29
CA LEU A 504 9.50 10.65 26.23
C LEU A 504 9.99 12.06 25.94
N THR A 505 9.08 13.04 25.91
CA THR A 505 9.42 14.45 25.65
C THR A 505 10.33 15.00 26.75
N LYS A 506 10.14 14.59 28.01
CA LYS A 506 11.03 14.97 29.12
C LYS A 506 12.49 14.59 28.87
N LEU A 507 12.77 13.41 28.29
CA LEU A 507 14.12 12.95 27.95
C LEU A 507 14.81 13.77 26.84
N THR A 508 14.06 14.61 26.11
CA THR A 508 14.63 15.46 25.05
C THR A 508 15.07 16.85 25.54
N ARG A 509 14.70 17.23 26.78
CA ARG A 509 14.98 18.54 27.36
C ARG A 509 16.46 18.69 27.70
N LYS A 510 16.97 19.92 27.59
CA LYS A 510 18.35 20.24 28.01
C LYS A 510 18.48 20.05 29.52
N LYS A 511 19.62 19.52 29.99
CA LYS A 511 19.96 19.27 31.41
C LYS A 511 19.19 18.15 32.12
N VAL A 512 18.46 17.29 31.40
CA VAL A 512 17.86 16.07 31.96
C VAL A 512 18.79 14.88 31.69
N VAL A 513 19.06 14.07 32.71
CA VAL A 513 19.82 12.82 32.56
C VAL A 513 18.97 11.83 31.78
N PHE A 514 19.57 11.18 30.78
CA PHE A 514 18.88 10.15 30.01
C PHE A 514 18.70 8.91 30.88
N ASP A 515 17.47 8.68 31.34
CA ASP A 515 17.08 7.49 32.09
C ASP A 515 15.83 6.87 31.48
N TRP A 516 15.95 5.61 31.06
CA TRP A 516 14.87 4.88 30.41
C TRP A 516 14.18 3.95 31.42
N GLY A 517 13.15 4.49 32.07
CA GLY A 517 12.37 3.77 33.08
C GLY A 517 11.11 3.09 32.53
N LYS A 518 10.26 2.63 33.45
CA LYS A 518 8.98 1.98 33.14
C LYS A 518 8.02 2.92 32.39
N ASP A 519 7.92 4.17 32.82
CA ASP A 519 7.03 5.17 32.23
C ASP A 519 7.37 5.45 30.76
N GLN A 520 8.67 5.52 30.43
CA GLN A 520 9.15 5.71 29.06
C GLN A 520 8.90 4.48 28.20
N GLN A 521 9.13 3.28 28.75
CA GLN A 521 8.85 2.04 28.04
C GLN A 521 7.36 1.88 27.75
N GLU A 522 6.50 2.18 28.71
CA GLU A 522 5.05 2.13 28.54
C GLU A 522 4.57 3.15 27.51
N ALA A 523 5.04 4.41 27.61
CA ALA A 523 4.75 5.45 26.64
C ALA A 523 5.16 5.05 25.21
N PHE A 524 6.37 4.49 25.05
CA PHE A 524 6.88 4.03 23.77
C PHE A 524 6.02 2.90 23.18
N ASN A 525 5.72 1.88 23.98
CA ASN A 525 4.88 0.75 23.55
C ASN A 525 3.46 1.20 23.21
N LYS A 526 2.89 2.11 24.00
CA LYS A 526 1.54 2.64 23.81
C LYS A 526 1.43 3.47 22.54
N LEU A 527 2.41 4.34 22.25
CA LEU A 527 2.45 5.09 20.99
C LEU A 527 2.59 4.15 19.78
N ARG A 528 3.46 3.15 19.86
CA ARG A 528 3.60 2.14 18.80
C ARG A 528 2.29 1.41 18.53
N LYS A 529 1.61 0.95 19.59
CA LYS A 529 0.32 0.27 19.47
C LYS A 529 -0.75 1.18 18.83
N ARG A 530 -0.87 2.43 19.29
CA ARG A 530 -1.84 3.40 18.76
C ARG A 530 -1.59 3.80 17.31
N LEU A 531 -0.33 3.84 16.87
CA LEU A 531 0.02 4.07 15.46
C LEU A 531 -0.39 2.89 14.56
N THR A 532 -0.35 1.66 15.08
CA THR A 532 -0.74 0.45 14.35
C THR A 532 -2.26 0.24 14.34
N GLU A 533 -2.94 0.63 15.41
CA GLU A 533 -4.41 0.54 15.56
C GLU A 533 -5.11 1.86 15.19
N ALA A 534 -4.44 2.74 14.44
CA ALA A 534 -4.94 4.05 14.09
C ALA A 534 -6.27 3.93 13.32
N PRO A 535 -7.33 4.65 13.72
CA PRO A 535 -8.60 4.63 13.00
C PRO A 535 -8.47 5.36 11.65
N VAL A 536 -9.37 5.04 10.73
CA VAL A 536 -9.55 5.84 9.51
C VAL A 536 -10.13 7.19 9.92
N LEU A 537 -9.46 8.28 9.55
CA LEU A 537 -9.99 9.63 9.77
C LEU A 537 -10.84 10.02 8.58
N THR A 538 -12.10 10.37 8.84
CA THR A 538 -13.01 10.85 7.80
C THR A 538 -12.77 12.34 7.56
N LEU A 539 -12.83 12.76 6.30
CA LEU A 539 -12.76 14.17 5.95
C LEU A 539 -14.09 14.86 6.28
N PRO A 540 -14.07 16.10 6.81
CA PRO A 540 -15.29 16.79 7.20
C PRO A 540 -16.21 17.00 5.99
N GLU A 541 -17.49 16.67 6.13
CA GLU A 541 -18.52 16.84 5.10
C GLU A 541 -19.35 18.11 5.32
N GLY A 542 -18.84 19.25 4.86
CA GLY A 542 -19.48 20.55 5.10
C GLY A 542 -19.42 20.97 6.58
N ASN A 543 -20.22 21.96 6.97
CA ASN A 543 -20.15 22.59 8.30
C ASN A 543 -21.21 22.10 9.29
N ASP A 544 -22.10 21.20 8.86
CA ASP A 544 -23.20 20.72 9.70
C ASP A 544 -22.75 19.54 10.58
N ASP A 545 -23.42 19.33 11.71
CA ASP A 545 -23.21 18.18 12.61
C ASP A 545 -21.79 18.02 13.18
N LEU A 546 -20.98 19.09 13.20
CA LEU A 546 -19.67 19.09 13.83
C LEU A 546 -19.82 19.12 15.35
N VAL A 547 -19.25 18.11 16.02
CA VAL A 547 -19.28 17.96 17.48
C VAL A 547 -17.85 17.86 17.99
N VAL A 548 -17.51 18.73 18.94
CA VAL A 548 -16.23 18.71 19.64
C VAL A 548 -16.42 18.09 21.01
N TYR A 549 -15.68 17.02 21.29
CA TYR A 549 -15.52 16.48 22.63
C TYR A 549 -14.19 16.96 23.21
N SER A 550 -14.22 17.60 24.36
CA SER A 550 -13.03 18.13 25.04
C SER A 550 -12.90 17.55 26.44
N ASP A 551 -11.65 17.33 26.88
CA ASP A 551 -11.31 16.92 28.24
C ASP A 551 -10.02 17.62 28.70
N ALA A 552 -10.00 18.06 29.95
CA ALA A 552 -8.86 18.73 30.55
C ALA A 552 -8.32 17.96 31.76
N SER A 553 -7.00 17.91 31.89
CA SER A 553 -6.35 17.31 33.05
C SER A 553 -5.16 18.14 33.51
N ARG A 554 -4.68 17.89 34.73
CA ARG A 554 -3.43 18.45 35.25
C ARG A 554 -2.18 18.08 34.42
N GLN A 555 -2.31 17.15 33.47
CA GLN A 555 -1.23 16.72 32.60
C GLN A 555 -1.29 17.35 31.20
N GLY A 556 -2.46 17.81 30.75
CA GLY A 556 -2.67 18.34 29.40
C GLY A 556 -4.13 18.48 29.02
N LEU A 557 -4.34 19.06 27.83
CA LEU A 557 -5.63 19.30 27.19
C LEU A 557 -5.80 18.29 26.04
N GLY A 558 -7.01 17.76 25.86
CA GLY A 558 -7.36 16.85 24.77
C GLY A 558 -8.70 17.20 24.16
N CYS A 559 -8.83 17.03 22.85
CA CYS A 559 -10.12 17.13 22.18
C CYS A 559 -10.19 16.20 20.95
N VAL A 560 -11.42 15.90 20.55
CA VAL A 560 -11.75 15.10 19.38
C VAL A 560 -12.81 15.85 18.58
N LEU A 561 -12.53 16.12 17.32
CA LEU A 561 -13.50 16.62 16.36
C LEU A 561 -14.19 15.43 15.70
N MET A 562 -15.52 15.39 15.79
CA MET A 562 -16.36 14.34 15.21
C MET A 562 -17.47 14.95 14.36
N GLN A 563 -17.93 14.19 13.38
CA GLN A 563 -19.09 14.53 12.58
C GLN A 563 -19.90 13.26 12.30
N ARG A 564 -21.21 13.29 12.60
CA ARG A 564 -22.13 12.15 12.38
C ARG A 564 -21.58 10.82 12.93
N GLY A 565 -20.96 10.86 14.10
CA GLY A 565 -20.38 9.68 14.77
C GLY A 565 -19.02 9.20 14.22
N LYS A 566 -18.46 9.87 13.22
CA LYS A 566 -17.12 9.59 12.66
C LYS A 566 -16.09 10.57 13.21
N VAL A 567 -14.84 10.13 13.32
CA VAL A 567 -13.73 10.95 13.83
C VAL A 567 -13.06 11.69 12.66
N ILE A 568 -12.94 13.02 12.78
CA ILE A 568 -12.22 13.86 11.81
C ILE A 568 -10.76 14.05 12.24
N ALA A 569 -10.55 14.39 13.51
CA ALA A 569 -9.23 14.62 14.06
C ALA A 569 -9.19 14.47 15.58
N TYR A 570 -8.07 13.94 16.08
CA TYR A 570 -7.67 14.06 17.48
C TYR A 570 -6.68 15.22 17.64
N ALA A 571 -6.82 15.99 18.71
CA ALA A 571 -5.82 16.99 19.07
C ALA A 571 -5.57 17.01 20.56
N SER A 572 -4.31 17.19 20.95
CA SER A 572 -3.92 17.27 22.35
C SER A 572 -2.67 18.10 22.52
N ARG A 573 -2.53 18.77 23.66
CA ARG A 573 -1.38 19.61 23.99
C ARG A 573 -1.06 19.52 25.48
N GLN A 574 0.23 19.55 25.83
CA GLN A 574 0.66 19.72 27.22
C GLN A 574 0.32 21.13 27.73
N LEU A 575 0.07 21.25 29.04
CA LEU A 575 -0.10 22.55 29.69
C LEU A 575 1.18 23.40 29.54
N LYS A 576 1.01 24.69 29.26
CA LYS A 576 2.09 25.68 29.40
C LYS A 576 2.42 25.87 30.88
N GLU A 577 3.61 26.40 31.16
CA GLU A 577 4.07 26.64 32.54
C GLU A 577 3.10 27.50 33.36
N ASN A 578 2.45 28.49 32.74
CA ASN A 578 1.42 29.31 33.38
C ASN A 578 0.08 28.56 33.55
N GLU A 579 -0.31 27.74 32.57
CA GLU A 579 -1.55 26.95 32.59
C GLU A 579 -1.52 25.85 33.67
N VAL A 580 -0.35 25.38 34.10
CA VAL A 580 -0.22 24.37 35.19
C VAL A 580 -0.89 24.84 36.48
N ASN A 581 -0.85 26.15 36.74
CA ASN A 581 -1.39 26.76 37.95
C ASN A 581 -2.89 27.06 37.85
N TYR A 582 -3.51 26.85 36.69
CA TYR A 582 -4.93 27.14 36.50
C TYR A 582 -5.79 26.19 37.36
N PRO A 583 -6.92 26.68 37.91
CA PRO A 583 -7.93 25.81 38.49
C PRO A 583 -8.59 24.95 37.39
N THR A 584 -9.22 23.84 37.78
CA THR A 584 -9.77 22.87 36.81
C THR A 584 -10.77 23.49 35.83
N HIS A 585 -11.63 24.40 36.27
CA HIS A 585 -12.60 25.06 35.38
C HIS A 585 -11.93 25.94 34.31
N ASP A 586 -10.82 26.61 34.64
CA ASP A 586 -10.04 27.38 33.67
C ASP A 586 -9.30 26.46 32.69
N LEU A 587 -8.90 25.27 33.13
CA LEU A 587 -8.34 24.24 32.25
C LEU A 587 -9.38 23.70 31.28
N GLU A 588 -10.62 23.46 31.72
CA GLU A 588 -11.73 23.07 30.84
C GLU A 588 -11.98 24.14 29.77
N LEU A 589 -12.06 25.40 30.17
CA LEU A 589 -12.20 26.52 29.23
C LEU A 589 -11.00 26.62 28.28
N ALA A 590 -9.78 26.43 28.78
CA ALA A 590 -8.57 26.41 27.95
C ALA A 590 -8.59 25.26 26.93
N THR A 591 -9.15 24.10 27.26
CA THR A 591 -9.34 23.00 26.30
C THR A 591 -10.34 23.38 25.22
N VAL A 592 -11.46 24.03 25.56
CA VAL A 592 -12.44 24.50 24.57
C VAL A 592 -11.81 25.53 23.63
N VAL A 593 -11.09 26.53 24.17
CA VAL A 593 -10.37 27.52 23.36
C VAL A 593 -9.30 26.88 22.49
N PHE A 594 -8.64 25.83 22.98
CA PHE A 594 -7.68 25.05 22.19
C PHE A 594 -8.39 24.31 21.05
N ALA A 595 -9.51 23.65 21.33
CA ALA A 595 -10.28 22.90 20.36
C ALA A 595 -10.81 23.78 19.22
N LEU A 596 -11.28 25.00 19.53
CA LEU A 596 -11.79 25.94 18.53
C LEU A 596 -10.72 26.60 17.64
N LYS A 597 -9.44 26.44 17.99
CA LYS A 597 -8.30 26.95 17.17
C LYS A 597 -7.78 25.92 16.17
N ILE A 598 -8.21 24.67 16.32
CA ILE A 598 -7.95 23.56 15.42
C ILE A 598 -9.07 23.58 14.40
#